data_AF-A0A956BPC3-F1
#
_entry.id   AF-A0A956BPC3-F1
#
_cell.length_a   1.000
_cell.length_b   1.000
_cell.length_c   1.000
_cell.angle_alpha   90.00
_cell.angle_beta   90.00
_cell.angle_gamma   90.00
#
_symmetry.space_group_name_H-M   'P 1'
#
loop_
_entity.id
_entity.type
_entity.pdbx_description
1 polymer ?
#
loop_
_entity_poly.entity_id
_entity_poly.type
_entity_poly.pdbx_seq_one_letter_code
_entity_poly.pdbx_strand_id
1 'polypeptide(L)'
;SHAMASISPYGSRRRVDDWFCTVSTGIPDAVCEACHTGSNGTALQARGLRRDPAGDVSSGLQYPANPVSFALSDLPGVLALEDYDGDGRDDTPPDVHTEAGMGCIDCHGSRDVHALGTDGIASHQGQVVRVTCSTCHGTIDAFPGRTVAVDLFGNAQESVPDVSGEGLRNTRWVGVQGQQHLQLTSRVTGRVHWVPLLKDLVDGTSNRTHPVTGEPLFSENAAFAMGRSQEGFTHTEDLECAACHASWTNTCMGCHLTVTRDDDPSTTSFSSTNGARVPYVYDEQTVYASPVLRTLTVGERGRITVGGAGEKLFFRYRDGLGDLSATRTFSDRAGLGGKPVQAGRNPFPALGHDATAAHSIRGRPTPTAEGVVGCPACHLTTEGLAGDADGDGTSNAADYALYRDAYLTGNDFDALVASGLYPRLQTILGANPGNTLNHPIYVAANAGLGSALFLFDADGCPVNPLDPSANRPGCAGAPPQTAFVASRVAYDLDRIVQPDGIENASTRETNPAPILRDGALRPDLAGPLGLTLVERLTNPDSGIVLDTWLDADGVLHP
;
A
#
# COMPACT_ATOMS: atom_id res chain seq x y z
N SER A 1 -10.08 -51.58 -17.93
CA SER A 1 -10.06 -50.82 -19.20
C SER A 1 -10.85 -49.54 -18.98
N HIS A 2 -10.17 -48.40 -18.85
CA HIS A 2 -10.59 -47.02 -19.16
C HIS A 2 -9.35 -46.18 -18.85
N ALA A 3 -8.75 -45.59 -19.89
CA ALA A 3 -7.45 -44.94 -19.85
C ALA A 3 -7.57 -43.52 -19.29
N MET A 4 -6.70 -43.15 -18.36
CA MET A 4 -6.43 -41.76 -17.98
C MET A 4 -5.64 -41.10 -19.11
N ALA A 5 -6.18 -40.05 -19.71
CA ALA A 5 -5.44 -39.16 -20.59
C ALA A 5 -4.68 -38.16 -19.73
N SER A 6 -3.35 -38.28 -19.70
CA SER A 6 -2.44 -37.27 -19.15
C SER A 6 -2.43 -36.04 -20.07
N ILE A 7 -2.88 -34.89 -19.58
CA ILE A 7 -2.65 -33.61 -20.23
C ILE A 7 -1.26 -33.13 -19.79
N SER A 8 -0.30 -33.22 -20.70
CA SER A 8 1.00 -32.55 -20.57
C SER A 8 0.82 -31.07 -20.94
N PRO A 9 1.18 -30.10 -20.09
CA PRO A 9 0.98 -28.68 -20.42
C PRO A 9 2.06 -28.09 -21.33
N TYR A 10 3.08 -28.86 -21.74
CA TYR A 10 4.17 -28.36 -22.59
C TYR A 10 4.15 -29.02 -23.96
N GLY A 11 3.28 -28.51 -24.84
CA GLY A 11 3.34 -28.77 -26.27
C GLY A 11 4.60 -28.14 -26.88
N SER A 12 5.44 -28.99 -27.50
CA SER A 12 6.50 -28.71 -28.48
C SER A 12 7.14 -27.31 -28.46
N ARG A 13 8.44 -27.26 -28.11
CA ARG A 13 9.36 -26.13 -28.30
C ARG A 13 9.12 -25.42 -29.64
N ARG A 14 8.44 -24.26 -29.60
CA ARG A 14 8.50 -23.25 -30.66
C ARG A 14 9.53 -22.20 -30.27
N ARG A 15 10.22 -21.66 -31.26
CA ARG A 15 11.22 -20.60 -31.07
C ARG A 15 10.56 -19.36 -30.48
N VAL A 16 11.31 -18.64 -29.65
CA VAL A 16 10.91 -17.40 -28.98
C VAL A 16 10.46 -16.31 -29.99
N ASP A 17 10.87 -16.46 -31.24
CA ASP A 17 10.59 -15.53 -32.33
C ASP A 17 9.11 -15.52 -32.78
N ASP A 18 8.31 -16.54 -32.45
CA ASP A 18 6.90 -16.66 -32.87
C ASP A 18 5.90 -15.91 -31.94
N TRP A 19 6.36 -15.27 -30.87
CA TRP A 19 5.50 -14.53 -29.92
C TRP A 19 5.34 -13.03 -30.25
N PHE A 20 6.03 -12.54 -31.28
CA PHE A 20 5.94 -11.14 -31.68
C PHE A 20 5.01 -10.95 -32.90
N CYS A 21 4.01 -10.08 -32.70
CA CYS A 21 3.23 -9.43 -33.75
C CYS A 21 2.23 -10.29 -34.54
N THR A 22 1.23 -10.83 -33.84
CA THR A 22 -0.13 -10.92 -34.38
C THR A 22 -1.08 -10.30 -33.38
N VAL A 23 -2.06 -9.53 -33.85
CA VAL A 23 -3.08 -8.82 -33.07
C VAL A 23 -3.74 -9.78 -32.06
N SER A 24 -3.16 -9.91 -30.87
CA SER A 24 -3.78 -10.62 -29.77
C SER A 24 -4.77 -9.66 -29.13
N THR A 25 -6.04 -10.04 -29.10
CA THR A 25 -6.93 -9.64 -28.02
C THR A 25 -6.20 -9.94 -26.70
N GLY A 26 -5.81 -8.89 -25.99
CA GLY A 26 -5.19 -8.79 -24.65
C GLY A 26 -4.33 -9.93 -24.06
N ILE A 27 -3.22 -9.57 -23.42
CA ILE A 27 -2.61 -10.43 -22.37
C ILE A 27 -3.61 -10.47 -21.20
N PRO A 28 -4.12 -11.63 -20.78
CA PRO A 28 -5.07 -11.72 -19.67
C PRO A 28 -4.35 -11.57 -18.32
N ASP A 29 -5.07 -11.09 -17.30
CA ASP A 29 -4.50 -10.82 -15.97
C ASP A 29 -3.88 -12.06 -15.31
N ALA A 30 -4.39 -13.26 -15.61
CA ALA A 30 -3.83 -14.52 -15.15
C ALA A 30 -2.34 -14.71 -15.51
N VAL A 31 -1.87 -14.10 -16.61
CA VAL A 31 -0.44 -14.09 -16.98
C VAL A 31 0.35 -13.18 -16.05
N CYS A 32 -0.21 -12.03 -15.67
CA CYS A 32 0.40 -11.12 -14.72
C CYS A 32 0.44 -11.75 -13.32
N GLU A 33 -0.62 -12.43 -12.90
CA GLU A 33 -0.72 -13.13 -11.61
C GLU A 33 0.33 -14.24 -11.47
N ALA A 34 0.71 -14.91 -12.56
CA ALA A 34 1.75 -15.93 -12.51
C ALA A 34 3.09 -15.40 -11.96
N CYS A 35 3.35 -14.09 -12.07
CA CYS A 35 4.59 -13.45 -11.66
C CYS A 35 4.41 -12.38 -10.56
N HIS A 36 3.35 -11.57 -10.61
CA HIS A 36 3.09 -10.42 -9.72
C HIS A 36 2.27 -10.77 -8.48
N THR A 37 2.50 -11.98 -7.96
CA THR A 37 1.84 -12.52 -6.77
C THR A 37 2.73 -12.50 -5.53
N GLY A 38 4.05 -12.27 -5.66
CA GLY A 38 5.00 -12.18 -4.54
C GLY A 38 4.81 -10.97 -3.62
N SER A 39 5.32 -11.07 -2.38
CA SER A 39 5.29 -10.04 -1.32
C SER A 39 3.95 -9.29 -1.21
N ASN A 40 3.89 -8.05 -1.71
CA ASN A 40 2.70 -7.18 -1.68
C ASN A 40 1.53 -7.79 -2.48
N GLY A 41 1.75 -8.73 -3.39
CA GLY A 41 0.69 -9.39 -4.15
C GLY A 41 -0.08 -8.43 -5.06
N THR A 42 0.61 -7.49 -5.69
CA THR A 42 0.03 -6.36 -6.42
C THR A 42 -1.07 -6.73 -7.42
N ALA A 43 -0.89 -7.82 -8.19
CA ALA A 43 -1.93 -8.27 -9.12
C ALA A 43 -3.17 -8.85 -8.41
N LEU A 44 -2.99 -9.44 -7.23
CA LEU A 44 -4.08 -9.93 -6.39
C LEU A 44 -4.82 -8.79 -5.69
N GLN A 45 -4.11 -7.75 -5.23
CA GLN A 45 -4.74 -6.55 -4.66
C GLN A 45 -5.71 -5.88 -5.64
N ALA A 46 -5.30 -5.76 -6.91
CA ALA A 46 -6.16 -5.23 -7.97
C ALA A 46 -7.51 -5.96 -8.05
N ARG A 47 -7.54 -7.24 -7.68
CA ARG A 47 -8.71 -8.11 -7.70
C ARG A 47 -9.41 -8.27 -6.35
N GLY A 48 -8.97 -7.57 -5.31
CA GLY A 48 -9.53 -7.71 -3.96
C GLY A 48 -9.17 -9.06 -3.33
N LEU A 49 -8.01 -9.61 -3.70
CA LEU A 49 -7.53 -10.88 -3.17
C LEU A 49 -6.30 -10.62 -2.30
N ARG A 50 -6.39 -10.92 -1.01
CA ARG A 50 -5.26 -10.76 -0.09
C ARG A 50 -4.50 -12.06 0.09
N ARG A 51 -3.17 -11.99 0.00
CA ARG A 51 -2.30 -13.12 0.36
C ARG A 51 -2.23 -13.27 1.88
N ASP A 52 -2.49 -14.48 2.34
CA ASP A 52 -2.24 -14.96 3.70
C ASP A 52 -1.25 -16.14 3.62
N PRO A 53 0.05 -15.88 3.37
CA PRO A 53 1.04 -16.93 3.20
C PRO A 53 1.35 -17.68 4.50
N ALA A 54 1.13 -17.04 5.65
CA ALA A 54 1.34 -17.63 6.97
C ALA A 54 0.13 -18.43 7.46
N GLY A 55 -1.03 -18.29 6.81
CA GLY A 55 -2.30 -18.80 7.30
C GLY A 55 -2.75 -18.12 8.59
N ASP A 56 -2.34 -16.88 8.85
CA ASP A 56 -2.57 -16.20 10.12
C ASP A 56 -4.06 -15.93 10.36
N VAL A 57 -4.80 -15.42 9.39
CA VAL A 57 -6.28 -15.29 9.49
C VAL A 57 -6.94 -16.63 9.68
N SER A 58 -6.63 -17.59 8.80
CA SER A 58 -7.28 -18.90 8.81
C SER A 58 -7.03 -19.70 10.10
N SER A 59 -5.95 -19.37 10.81
CA SER A 59 -5.57 -19.98 12.09
C SER A 59 -6.04 -19.17 13.30
N GLY A 60 -6.69 -18.01 13.11
CA GLY A 60 -7.10 -17.14 14.20
C GLY A 60 -5.93 -16.42 14.87
N LEU A 61 -4.87 -16.13 14.12
CA LEU A 61 -3.60 -15.56 14.58
C LEU A 61 -3.23 -14.24 13.87
N GLN A 62 -4.14 -13.66 13.09
CA GLN A 62 -3.91 -12.39 12.40
C GLN A 62 -3.60 -11.27 13.38
N TYR A 63 -2.70 -10.42 12.94
CA TYR A 63 -2.25 -9.27 13.68
C TYR A 63 -2.80 -7.95 13.09
N PRO A 64 -3.21 -6.96 13.93
CA PRO A 64 -3.26 -7.04 15.40
C PRO A 64 -4.47 -7.85 15.90
N ALA A 65 -5.54 -7.93 15.11
CA ALA A 65 -6.71 -8.76 15.38
C ALA A 65 -7.09 -9.54 14.13
N ASN A 66 -7.76 -10.69 14.30
CA ASN A 66 -8.46 -11.31 13.18
C ASN A 66 -9.66 -10.48 12.77
N PRO A 67 -10.01 -10.52 11.47
CA PRO A 67 -11.27 -9.98 11.07
C PRO A 67 -12.43 -10.71 11.78
N VAL A 68 -13.53 -9.99 12.03
CA VAL A 68 -14.77 -10.56 12.55
C VAL A 68 -15.28 -11.68 11.64
N SER A 69 -15.16 -11.49 10.32
CA SER A 69 -15.45 -12.54 9.34
C SER A 69 -14.50 -12.49 8.12
N PHE A 70 -14.29 -13.64 7.48
CA PHE A 70 -13.47 -13.73 6.27
C PHE A 70 -13.92 -14.91 5.38
N ALA A 71 -13.50 -14.88 4.12
CA ALA A 71 -13.66 -15.99 3.19
C ALA A 71 -12.35 -16.31 2.47
N LEU A 72 -12.06 -17.60 2.30
CA LEU A 72 -10.95 -18.07 1.48
C LEU A 72 -11.34 -18.07 0.00
N SER A 73 -10.38 -17.76 -0.86
CA SER A 73 -10.50 -17.95 -2.30
C SER A 73 -10.23 -19.40 -2.71
N ASP A 74 -10.41 -19.72 -3.99
CA ASP A 74 -9.99 -21.01 -4.57
C ASP A 74 -8.45 -21.15 -4.67
N LEU A 75 -7.72 -20.06 -4.48
CA LEU A 75 -6.26 -20.05 -4.44
C LEU A 75 -5.78 -20.38 -3.01
N PRO A 76 -4.85 -21.34 -2.84
CA PRO A 76 -4.31 -21.68 -1.53
C PRO A 76 -3.63 -20.47 -0.86
N GLY A 77 -3.95 -20.23 0.42
CA GLY A 77 -3.35 -19.13 1.19
C GLY A 77 -3.73 -17.74 0.70
N VAL A 78 -4.93 -17.59 0.11
CA VAL A 78 -5.45 -16.33 -0.39
C VAL A 78 -6.87 -16.12 0.10
N LEU A 79 -7.12 -14.97 0.70
CA LEU A 79 -8.41 -14.50 1.18
C LEU A 79 -9.12 -13.75 0.05
N ALA A 80 -10.42 -13.96 -0.05
CA ALA A 80 -11.29 -13.35 -1.05
C ALA A 80 -12.20 -12.25 -0.48
N LEU A 81 -12.31 -12.19 0.85
CA LEU A 81 -13.10 -11.20 1.57
C LEU A 81 -12.64 -11.20 3.02
N GLU A 82 -12.60 -10.00 3.62
CA GLU A 82 -12.37 -9.79 5.05
C GLU A 82 -13.22 -8.64 5.55
N ASP A 83 -13.74 -8.79 6.78
CA ASP A 83 -14.57 -7.81 7.46
C ASP A 83 -14.09 -7.74 8.91
N TYR A 84 -13.31 -6.71 9.22
CA TYR A 84 -12.61 -6.51 10.48
C TYR A 84 -13.47 -5.88 11.56
N ASP A 85 -14.36 -4.97 11.19
CA ASP A 85 -15.22 -4.25 12.14
C ASP A 85 -16.63 -4.87 12.27
N GLY A 86 -16.94 -5.86 11.43
CA GLY A 86 -18.20 -6.61 11.47
C GLY A 86 -19.37 -5.86 10.84
N ASP A 87 -19.11 -4.82 10.04
CA ASP A 87 -20.14 -4.00 9.42
C ASP A 87 -20.76 -4.65 8.16
N GLY A 88 -20.19 -5.78 7.72
CA GLY A 88 -20.65 -6.57 6.57
C GLY A 88 -20.08 -6.11 5.22
N ARG A 89 -19.11 -5.20 5.21
CA ARG A 89 -18.38 -4.78 4.02
C ARG A 89 -17.04 -5.49 3.93
N ASP A 90 -16.59 -5.68 2.70
CA ASP A 90 -15.22 -6.14 2.43
C ASP A 90 -14.25 -4.97 2.62
N ASP A 91 -13.28 -5.15 3.52
CA ASP A 91 -12.17 -4.24 3.82
C ASP A 91 -11.01 -4.34 2.85
N THR A 92 -10.97 -5.44 2.08
CA THR A 92 -9.97 -5.67 1.05
C THR A 92 -10.57 -5.68 -0.36
N PRO A 93 -11.45 -4.73 -0.70
CA PRO A 93 -12.20 -4.81 -1.95
C PRO A 93 -11.29 -4.60 -3.16
N PRO A 94 -11.71 -5.11 -4.34
CA PRO A 94 -11.00 -4.89 -5.59
C PRO A 94 -10.89 -3.41 -5.96
N ASP A 95 -9.87 -3.12 -6.77
CA ASP A 95 -9.71 -1.82 -7.42
C ASP A 95 -10.95 -1.48 -8.25
N VAL A 96 -11.41 -0.24 -8.17
CA VAL A 96 -12.61 0.24 -8.88
C VAL A 96 -12.50 0.10 -10.40
N HIS A 97 -11.28 0.16 -10.95
CA HIS A 97 -11.05 -0.07 -12.38
C HIS A 97 -11.21 -1.55 -12.73
N THR A 98 -10.71 -2.45 -11.87
CA THR A 98 -10.91 -3.90 -12.03
C THR A 98 -12.39 -4.27 -11.94
N GLU A 99 -13.11 -3.73 -10.96
CA GLU A 99 -14.57 -3.92 -10.85
C GLU A 99 -15.32 -3.38 -12.08
N ALA A 100 -14.85 -2.24 -12.61
CA ALA A 100 -15.40 -1.71 -13.84
C ALA A 100 -15.11 -2.63 -15.03
N GLY A 101 -14.10 -3.52 -14.98
CA GLY A 101 -13.76 -4.48 -16.03
C GLY A 101 -12.52 -4.10 -16.83
N MET A 102 -11.65 -3.26 -16.28
CA MET A 102 -10.28 -3.04 -16.76
C MET A 102 -9.36 -4.15 -16.25
N GLY A 103 -8.35 -4.51 -17.02
CA GLY A 103 -7.28 -5.43 -16.60
C GLY A 103 -5.93 -4.73 -16.44
N CYS A 104 -4.90 -5.46 -16.03
CA CYS A 104 -3.56 -4.93 -15.79
C CYS A 104 -3.04 -4.18 -17.02
N ILE A 105 -3.19 -4.79 -18.19
CA ILE A 105 -2.77 -4.17 -19.45
C ILE A 105 -3.70 -3.07 -19.93
N ASP A 106 -4.60 -2.50 -19.13
CA ASP A 106 -5.29 -1.27 -19.51
C ASP A 106 -4.52 -0.04 -19.06
N CYS A 107 -3.89 -0.14 -17.88
CA CYS A 107 -2.99 0.85 -17.32
C CYS A 107 -1.53 0.59 -17.70
N HIS A 108 -1.13 -0.66 -17.97
CA HIS A 108 0.25 -1.00 -18.33
C HIS A 108 0.46 -1.13 -19.85
N GLY A 109 1.52 -0.49 -20.37
CA GLY A 109 2.02 -0.61 -21.74
C GLY A 109 3.30 -1.45 -21.84
N SER A 110 3.82 -1.61 -23.05
CA SER A 110 5.04 -2.41 -23.30
C SER A 110 6.33 -1.81 -22.71
N ARG A 111 6.29 -0.54 -22.25
CA ARG A 111 7.40 0.11 -21.54
C ARG A 111 7.25 0.05 -20.01
N ASP A 112 6.05 -0.29 -19.53
CA ASP A 112 5.76 -0.53 -18.11
C ASP A 112 6.03 -2.00 -17.73
N VAL A 113 5.72 -2.92 -18.65
CA VAL A 113 5.90 -4.36 -18.45
C VAL A 113 7.32 -4.77 -18.83
N HIS A 114 8.10 -5.25 -17.85
CA HIS A 114 9.48 -5.74 -17.99
C HIS A 114 10.55 -4.68 -18.31
N ALA A 115 10.42 -3.49 -17.74
CA ALA A 115 11.34 -2.36 -17.93
C ALA A 115 11.38 -1.85 -19.38
N LEU A 116 12.36 -1.00 -19.72
CA LEU A 116 12.40 -0.15 -20.93
C LEU A 116 12.58 -0.92 -22.27
N GLY A 117 12.00 -2.10 -22.41
CA GLY A 117 12.31 -3.08 -23.45
C GLY A 117 13.61 -3.83 -23.16
N THR A 118 14.22 -4.40 -24.19
CA THR A 118 15.42 -5.26 -24.08
C THR A 118 16.70 -4.53 -23.65
N ASP A 119 16.70 -3.19 -23.64
CA ASP A 119 17.95 -2.42 -23.65
C ASP A 119 18.11 -1.49 -22.42
N GLY A 120 17.18 -1.50 -21.46
CA GLY A 120 17.24 -0.60 -20.30
C GLY A 120 16.85 -1.26 -18.98
N ILE A 121 17.84 -1.46 -18.11
CA ILE A 121 17.62 -1.77 -16.69
C ILE A 121 17.21 -0.47 -16.01
N ALA A 122 15.99 -0.42 -15.50
CA ALA A 122 15.59 0.61 -14.55
C ALA A 122 16.14 0.26 -13.17
N SER A 123 16.66 1.24 -12.46
CA SER A 123 17.15 1.03 -11.10
C SER A 123 16.00 0.95 -10.09
N HIS A 124 14.83 1.50 -10.43
CA HIS A 124 13.67 1.66 -9.54
C HIS A 124 12.34 1.53 -10.31
N GLN A 125 11.27 1.17 -9.60
CA GLN A 125 9.93 0.98 -10.18
C GLN A 125 9.37 2.28 -10.80
N GLY A 126 9.53 3.44 -10.18
CA GLY A 126 9.01 4.70 -10.72
C GLY A 126 9.51 5.08 -12.09
N GLN A 127 10.75 4.70 -12.41
CA GLN A 127 11.37 4.99 -13.69
C GLN A 127 10.68 4.28 -14.86
N VAL A 128 9.94 3.21 -14.56
CA VAL A 128 9.18 2.43 -15.55
C VAL A 128 7.71 2.80 -15.59
N VAL A 129 7.18 3.58 -14.64
CA VAL A 129 5.79 4.05 -14.66
C VAL A 129 5.58 5.01 -15.82
N ARG A 130 4.66 4.67 -16.73
CA ARG A 130 4.27 5.48 -17.89
C ARG A 130 2.86 6.03 -17.81
N VAL A 131 1.98 5.37 -17.08
CA VAL A 131 0.60 5.81 -16.88
C VAL A 131 0.39 6.14 -15.41
N THR A 132 -0.11 7.33 -15.13
CA THR A 132 -0.51 7.77 -13.79
C THR A 132 -2.00 8.10 -13.77
N CYS A 133 -2.57 8.34 -12.59
CA CYS A 133 -3.97 8.78 -12.47
C CYS A 133 -4.24 10.01 -13.35
N SER A 134 -3.34 11.00 -13.34
CA SER A 134 -3.50 12.23 -14.09
C SER A 134 -3.31 12.08 -15.60
N THR A 135 -2.70 10.99 -16.07
CA THR A 135 -2.64 10.65 -17.50
C THR A 135 -4.04 10.56 -18.11
N CYS A 136 -4.99 9.94 -17.41
CA CYS A 136 -6.36 9.75 -17.90
C CYS A 136 -7.36 10.72 -17.26
N HIS A 137 -7.23 11.02 -15.97
CA HIS A 137 -8.20 11.84 -15.25
C HIS A 137 -7.89 13.35 -15.30
N GLY A 138 -6.64 13.73 -15.63
CA GLY A 138 -6.17 15.11 -15.61
C GLY A 138 -5.73 15.57 -14.23
N THR A 139 -5.73 16.88 -14.01
CA THR A 139 -5.57 17.50 -12.69
C THR A 139 -6.86 18.22 -12.30
N ILE A 140 -6.89 18.79 -11.10
CA ILE A 140 -8.01 19.62 -10.66
C ILE A 140 -8.21 20.89 -11.52
N ASP A 141 -7.15 21.34 -12.21
CA ASP A 141 -7.17 22.58 -12.99
C ASP A 141 -7.09 22.36 -14.51
N ALA A 142 -6.65 21.18 -14.95
CA ALA A 142 -6.42 20.88 -16.35
C ALA A 142 -6.94 19.50 -16.75
N PHE A 143 -7.48 19.42 -17.97
CA PHE A 143 -7.79 18.13 -18.60
C PHE A 143 -6.49 17.39 -19.00
N PRO A 144 -6.55 16.07 -19.20
CA PRO A 144 -5.45 15.32 -19.77
C PRO A 144 -4.92 15.93 -21.08
N GLY A 145 -3.64 15.72 -21.33
CA GLY A 145 -3.01 16.09 -22.61
C GLY A 145 -3.72 15.42 -23.79
N ARG A 146 -3.55 15.99 -24.98
CA ARG A 146 -4.07 15.47 -26.25
C ARG A 146 -2.92 15.12 -27.17
N THR A 147 -2.98 13.95 -27.77
CA THR A 147 -2.03 13.48 -28.79
C THR A 147 -2.77 12.63 -29.84
N VAL A 148 -2.08 12.18 -30.87
CA VAL A 148 -2.63 11.23 -31.84
C VAL A 148 -2.02 9.85 -31.61
N ALA A 149 -2.86 8.83 -31.49
CA ALA A 149 -2.45 7.44 -31.37
C ALA A 149 -3.09 6.60 -32.47
N VAL A 150 -2.47 5.46 -32.80
CA VAL A 150 -3.12 4.42 -33.59
C VAL A 150 -3.84 3.47 -32.65
N ASP A 151 -5.15 3.34 -32.80
CA ASP A 151 -6.00 2.50 -31.96
C ASP A 151 -5.66 0.99 -32.10
N LEU A 152 -6.40 0.15 -31.38
CA LEU A 152 -6.24 -1.31 -31.43
C LEU A 152 -6.58 -1.92 -32.80
N PHE A 153 -7.25 -1.17 -33.68
CA PHE A 153 -7.74 -1.59 -34.99
C PHE A 153 -6.96 -0.97 -36.16
N GLY A 154 -5.93 -0.16 -35.88
CA GLY A 154 -5.09 0.47 -36.90
C GLY A 154 -5.56 1.86 -37.37
N ASN A 155 -6.55 2.46 -36.72
CA ASN A 155 -7.04 3.79 -37.08
C ASN A 155 -6.37 4.89 -36.25
N ALA A 156 -6.10 6.04 -36.87
CA ALA A 156 -5.66 7.22 -36.13
C ALA A 156 -6.82 7.81 -35.32
N GLN A 157 -6.56 8.12 -34.04
CA GLN A 157 -7.52 8.76 -33.15
C GLN A 157 -6.84 9.79 -32.24
N GLU A 158 -7.60 10.80 -31.83
CA GLU A 158 -7.17 11.70 -30.76
C GLU A 158 -7.25 10.97 -29.42
N SER A 159 -6.14 10.94 -28.69
CA SER A 159 -5.92 10.15 -27.49
C SER A 159 -5.19 10.97 -26.41
N VAL A 160 -4.89 10.36 -25.27
CA VAL A 160 -4.04 10.96 -24.22
C VAL A 160 -2.61 10.43 -24.31
N PRO A 161 -1.59 11.27 -24.06
CA PRO A 161 -0.21 10.83 -23.98
C PRO A 161 0.12 10.24 -22.60
N ASP A 162 0.93 9.18 -22.57
CA ASP A 162 1.63 8.71 -21.39
C ASP A 162 2.66 9.76 -20.88
N VAL A 163 3.33 9.51 -19.75
CA VAL A 163 4.33 10.46 -19.21
C VAL A 163 5.54 10.69 -20.12
N SER A 164 5.76 9.83 -21.12
CA SER A 164 6.83 9.95 -22.12
C SER A 164 6.34 10.63 -23.41
N GLY A 165 5.07 11.00 -23.49
CA GLY A 165 4.45 11.62 -24.65
C GLY A 165 3.83 10.64 -25.66
N GLU A 166 3.92 9.33 -25.43
CA GLU A 166 3.38 8.32 -26.35
C GLU A 166 1.87 8.19 -26.18
N GLY A 167 1.12 8.15 -27.29
CA GLY A 167 -0.33 8.04 -27.22
C GLY A 167 -0.82 6.69 -26.72
N LEU A 168 -1.69 6.70 -25.71
CA LEU A 168 -2.37 5.49 -25.25
C LEU A 168 -3.31 4.97 -26.34
N ARG A 169 -3.10 3.72 -26.76
CA ARG A 169 -3.83 3.13 -27.92
C ARG A 169 -5.26 2.74 -27.59
N ASN A 170 -5.59 2.66 -26.30
CA ASN A 170 -6.89 2.26 -25.80
C ASN A 170 -7.76 3.42 -25.31
N THR A 171 -7.34 4.67 -25.52
CA THR A 171 -8.14 5.86 -25.16
C THR A 171 -8.51 6.71 -26.36
N ARG A 172 -9.63 7.43 -26.27
CA ARG A 172 -10.13 8.29 -27.34
C ARG A 172 -10.95 9.47 -26.81
N TRP A 173 -10.71 10.66 -27.33
CA TRP A 173 -11.60 11.80 -27.15
C TRP A 173 -12.84 11.70 -28.06
N VAL A 174 -14.02 11.85 -27.49
CA VAL A 174 -15.31 11.72 -28.19
C VAL A 174 -16.23 12.88 -27.83
N GLY A 175 -16.85 13.48 -28.85
CA GLY A 175 -17.89 14.48 -28.66
C GLY A 175 -19.27 13.83 -28.45
N VAL A 176 -19.91 14.09 -27.32
CA VAL A 176 -21.28 13.65 -26.99
C VAL A 176 -22.06 14.87 -26.52
N GLN A 177 -23.27 15.08 -27.05
CA GLN A 177 -24.14 16.21 -26.66
C GLN A 177 -23.43 17.59 -26.70
N GLY A 178 -22.46 17.76 -27.61
CA GLY A 178 -21.68 19.00 -27.72
C GLY A 178 -20.55 19.17 -26.70
N GLN A 179 -20.34 18.19 -25.80
CA GLN A 179 -19.27 18.15 -24.82
C GLN A 179 -18.21 17.10 -25.19
N GLN A 180 -16.95 17.35 -24.84
CA GLN A 180 -15.85 16.41 -25.07
C GLN A 180 -15.65 15.52 -23.86
N HIS A 181 -15.62 14.21 -24.08
CA HIS A 181 -15.40 13.20 -23.06
C HIS A 181 -14.26 12.27 -23.46
N LEU A 182 -13.60 11.70 -22.46
CA LEU A 182 -12.56 10.69 -22.68
C LEU A 182 -13.18 9.30 -22.53
N GLN A 183 -12.99 8.45 -23.54
CA GLN A 183 -13.28 7.03 -23.48
C GLN A 183 -12.00 6.23 -23.30
N LEU A 184 -12.07 5.16 -22.52
CA LEU A 184 -11.08 4.09 -22.47
C LEU A 184 -11.77 2.78 -22.88
N THR A 185 -11.15 2.02 -23.77
CA THR A 185 -11.62 0.67 -24.15
C THR A 185 -10.69 -0.37 -23.53
N SER A 186 -11.22 -1.27 -22.71
CA SER A 186 -10.38 -2.32 -22.14
C SER A 186 -9.77 -3.20 -23.23
N ARG A 187 -8.46 -3.41 -23.17
CA ARG A 187 -7.67 -4.30 -24.02
C ARG A 187 -7.90 -5.77 -23.68
N VAL A 188 -8.40 -6.05 -22.47
CA VAL A 188 -8.72 -7.40 -21.99
C VAL A 188 -10.18 -7.74 -22.31
N THR A 189 -11.12 -6.88 -21.92
CA THR A 189 -12.56 -7.19 -21.99
C THR A 189 -13.27 -6.58 -23.20
N GLY A 190 -12.65 -5.59 -23.86
CA GLY A 190 -13.30 -4.79 -24.92
C GLY A 190 -14.36 -3.81 -24.41
N ARG A 191 -14.60 -3.75 -23.09
CA ARG A 191 -15.58 -2.86 -22.48
C ARG A 191 -15.17 -1.41 -22.65
N VAL A 192 -16.13 -0.53 -22.94
CA VAL A 192 -15.90 0.91 -23.05
C VAL A 192 -16.28 1.59 -21.74
N HIS A 193 -15.38 2.45 -21.27
CA HIS A 193 -15.49 3.23 -20.05
C HIS A 193 -15.45 4.71 -20.38
N TRP A 194 -16.28 5.49 -19.69
CA TRP A 194 -16.19 6.95 -19.70
C TRP A 194 -15.31 7.37 -18.53
N VAL A 195 -14.15 7.95 -18.84
CA VAL A 195 -13.19 8.35 -17.81
C VAL A 195 -13.69 9.63 -17.12
N PRO A 196 -13.90 9.61 -15.79
CA PRO A 196 -14.22 10.82 -15.04
C PRO A 196 -13.06 11.81 -15.12
N LEU A 197 -13.33 13.07 -15.48
CA LEU A 197 -12.31 14.11 -15.59
C LEU A 197 -12.31 14.96 -14.31
N LEU A 198 -11.19 14.99 -13.59
CA LEU A 198 -11.06 15.60 -12.25
C LEU A 198 -11.58 17.03 -12.20
N LYS A 199 -11.14 17.87 -13.14
CA LYS A 199 -11.59 19.26 -13.25
C LYS A 199 -13.11 19.40 -13.27
N ASP A 200 -13.83 18.52 -13.96
CA ASP A 200 -15.29 18.60 -14.05
C ASP A 200 -15.98 18.19 -12.74
N LEU A 201 -15.33 17.34 -11.93
CA LEU A 201 -15.85 16.84 -10.66
C LEU A 201 -15.69 17.85 -9.52
N VAL A 202 -14.65 18.68 -9.55
CA VAL A 202 -14.26 19.56 -8.41
C VAL A 202 -14.38 21.05 -8.69
N ASP A 203 -14.73 21.43 -9.91
CA ASP A 203 -14.99 22.83 -10.28
C ASP A 203 -16.49 23.14 -10.19
N GLY A 204 -16.88 23.89 -9.16
CA GLY A 204 -18.27 24.30 -8.94
C GLY A 204 -18.85 25.19 -10.05
N THR A 205 -18.02 25.67 -10.97
CA THR A 205 -18.46 26.41 -12.17
C THR A 205 -18.66 25.50 -13.39
N SER A 206 -18.31 24.21 -13.29
CA SER A 206 -18.48 23.24 -14.37
C SER A 206 -19.96 22.98 -14.66
N ASN A 207 -20.32 23.04 -15.95
CA ASN A 207 -21.64 22.67 -16.45
C ASN A 207 -21.63 21.33 -17.21
N ARG A 208 -20.61 20.50 -16.97
CA ARG A 208 -20.45 19.21 -17.64
C ARG A 208 -21.38 18.17 -17.07
N THR A 209 -21.90 17.33 -17.95
CA THR A 209 -22.82 16.24 -17.59
C THR A 209 -22.23 14.88 -17.99
N HIS A 210 -22.67 13.84 -17.30
CA HIS A 210 -22.25 12.48 -17.62
C HIS A 210 -22.81 12.06 -19.01
N PRO A 211 -21.99 11.52 -19.92
CA PRO A 211 -22.35 11.31 -21.33
C PRO A 211 -23.48 10.31 -21.56
N VAL A 212 -23.81 9.47 -20.57
CA VAL A 212 -24.88 8.46 -20.65
C VAL A 212 -26.12 8.87 -19.87
N THR A 213 -25.94 9.42 -18.67
CA THR A 213 -27.06 9.68 -17.73
C THR A 213 -27.56 11.11 -17.79
N GLY A 214 -26.76 12.06 -18.30
CA GLY A 214 -27.10 13.48 -18.34
C GLY A 214 -27.00 14.21 -16.99
N GLU A 215 -26.65 13.51 -15.92
CA GLU A 215 -26.50 14.10 -14.58
C GLU A 215 -25.27 15.03 -14.51
N PRO A 216 -25.32 16.12 -13.73
CA PRO A 216 -24.15 16.97 -13.49
C PRO A 216 -22.98 16.17 -12.91
N LEU A 217 -21.76 16.47 -13.36
CA LEU A 217 -20.55 15.80 -12.88
C LEU A 217 -20.02 16.38 -11.56
N PHE A 218 -20.21 17.68 -11.31
CA PHE A 218 -19.68 18.33 -10.13
C PHE A 218 -20.20 17.69 -8.83
N SER A 219 -19.30 17.50 -7.86
CA SER A 219 -19.61 17.02 -6.52
C SER A 219 -18.99 17.93 -5.47
N GLU A 220 -19.84 18.49 -4.61
CA GLU A 220 -19.41 19.33 -3.48
C GLU A 220 -18.50 18.57 -2.51
N ASN A 221 -18.88 17.33 -2.14
CA ASN A 221 -18.03 16.48 -1.29
C ASN A 221 -16.67 16.19 -1.94
N ALA A 222 -16.61 15.98 -3.26
CA ALA A 222 -15.33 15.78 -3.94
C ALA A 222 -14.48 17.06 -3.91
N ALA A 223 -15.08 18.23 -4.14
CA ALA A 223 -14.36 19.51 -4.04
C ALA A 223 -13.85 19.78 -2.62
N PHE A 224 -14.66 19.48 -1.61
CA PHE A 224 -14.31 19.59 -0.18
C PHE A 224 -13.16 18.65 0.18
N ALA A 225 -13.26 17.36 -0.16
CA ALA A 225 -12.23 16.35 0.15
C ALA A 225 -10.88 16.68 -0.50
N MET A 226 -10.87 17.25 -1.71
CA MET A 226 -9.65 17.68 -2.39
C MET A 226 -9.03 18.95 -1.79
N GLY A 227 -9.68 19.53 -0.77
CA GLY A 227 -9.19 20.66 -0.01
C GLY A 227 -9.19 21.97 -0.79
N ARG A 228 -9.99 22.09 -1.87
CA ARG A 228 -9.98 23.27 -2.74
C ARG A 228 -10.58 24.48 -2.02
N SER A 229 -9.76 25.20 -1.26
CA SER A 229 -10.19 26.37 -0.50
C SER A 229 -10.19 27.64 -1.34
N GLN A 230 -10.91 28.66 -0.88
CA GLN A 230 -10.89 30.00 -1.51
C GLN A 230 -9.50 30.66 -1.43
N GLU A 231 -8.61 30.15 -0.58
CA GLU A 231 -7.24 30.63 -0.35
C GLU A 231 -6.20 29.90 -1.21
N GLY A 232 -6.65 28.97 -2.07
CA GLY A 232 -5.79 28.28 -3.05
C GLY A 232 -5.15 26.97 -2.55
N PHE A 233 -5.44 26.53 -1.32
CA PHE A 233 -4.99 25.23 -0.83
C PHE A 233 -5.61 24.08 -1.64
N THR A 234 -4.86 22.99 -1.79
CA THR A 234 -5.39 21.68 -2.22
C THR A 234 -4.44 20.56 -1.79
N HIS A 235 -5.01 19.40 -1.44
CA HIS A 235 -4.22 18.19 -1.20
C HIS A 235 -3.38 17.78 -2.42
N THR A 236 -3.77 18.16 -3.64
CA THR A 236 -3.10 17.72 -4.87
C THR A 236 -1.74 18.34 -5.15
N GLU A 237 -1.35 19.35 -4.36
CA GLU A 237 -0.01 19.93 -4.38
C GLU A 237 1.02 18.95 -3.81
N ASP A 238 0.76 18.44 -2.61
CA ASP A 238 1.70 17.63 -1.84
C ASP A 238 1.34 16.14 -1.78
N LEU A 239 0.08 15.73 -1.98
CA LEU A 239 -0.32 14.32 -1.93
C LEU A 239 -0.32 13.68 -3.32
N GLU A 240 0.00 12.39 -3.36
CA GLU A 240 -0.36 11.50 -4.45
C GLU A 240 -1.81 11.07 -4.33
N CYS A 241 -2.51 10.82 -5.45
CA CYS A 241 -3.90 10.37 -5.43
C CYS A 241 -4.09 9.08 -4.61
N ALA A 242 -3.12 8.16 -4.70
CA ALA A 242 -3.12 6.91 -3.94
C ALA A 242 -3.09 7.13 -2.42
N ALA A 243 -2.59 8.28 -1.93
CA ALA A 243 -2.63 8.57 -0.49
C ALA A 243 -4.07 8.51 0.04
N CYS A 244 -5.06 9.06 -0.65
CA CYS A 244 -6.45 8.99 -0.22
C CYS A 244 -7.18 7.78 -0.81
N HIS A 245 -6.91 7.46 -2.08
CA HIS A 245 -7.73 6.51 -2.81
C HIS A 245 -7.33 5.04 -2.64
N ALA A 246 -6.11 4.73 -2.19
CA ALA A 246 -5.72 3.36 -1.88
C ALA A 246 -6.38 2.94 -0.56
N SER A 247 -7.39 2.08 -0.62
CA SER A 247 -8.17 1.71 0.57
C SER A 247 -7.43 0.73 1.48
N TRP A 248 -6.61 -0.15 0.91
CA TRP A 248 -5.82 -1.11 1.68
C TRP A 248 -4.51 -1.45 0.98
N THR A 249 -3.52 -1.99 1.68
CA THR A 249 -2.31 -2.53 1.05
C THR A 249 -1.79 -3.67 1.89
N ASN A 250 -1.46 -4.80 1.27
CA ASN A 250 -0.96 -5.97 1.97
C ASN A 250 0.47 -5.73 2.48
N THR A 251 0.60 -5.37 3.74
CA THR A 251 1.90 -5.17 4.38
C THR A 251 2.41 -6.48 4.97
N CYS A 252 3.56 -6.96 4.48
CA CYS A 252 4.24 -8.14 5.01
C CYS A 252 5.23 -7.73 6.12
N MET A 253 5.14 -8.35 7.29
CA MET A 253 5.97 -8.02 8.45
C MET A 253 6.70 -9.27 8.94
N GLY A 254 7.98 -9.09 9.27
CA GLY A 254 8.82 -10.24 9.62
C GLY A 254 9.05 -11.20 8.45
N CYS A 255 9.18 -10.72 7.21
CA CYS A 255 9.48 -11.58 6.08
C CYS A 255 10.89 -12.17 6.23
N HIS A 256 10.98 -13.47 6.48
CA HIS A 256 12.22 -14.22 6.53
C HIS A 256 12.46 -14.85 5.16
N LEU A 257 13.59 -14.52 4.54
CA LEU A 257 14.04 -15.18 3.31
C LEU A 257 15.19 -16.10 3.63
N THR A 258 14.96 -17.40 3.46
CA THR A 258 16.02 -18.39 3.49
C THR A 258 16.39 -18.80 2.08
N VAL A 259 17.63 -18.52 1.69
CA VAL A 259 18.16 -18.96 0.39
C VAL A 259 18.82 -20.31 0.54
N THR A 260 18.37 -21.27 -0.26
CA THR A 260 18.99 -22.59 -0.36
C THR A 260 19.46 -22.81 -1.79
N ARG A 261 20.64 -23.42 -1.93
CA ARG A 261 21.15 -23.83 -3.23
C ARG A 261 20.32 -24.99 -3.78
N ASP A 262 19.89 -24.84 -5.03
CA ASP A 262 19.14 -25.84 -5.77
C ASP A 262 20.02 -26.47 -6.85
N ASP A 263 20.54 -27.64 -6.52
CA ASP A 263 21.40 -28.45 -7.38
C ASP A 263 20.63 -29.43 -8.27
N ASP A 264 19.29 -29.51 -8.17
CA ASP A 264 18.50 -30.39 -9.03
C ASP A 264 18.26 -29.72 -10.39
N PRO A 265 18.86 -30.21 -11.49
CA PRO A 265 18.70 -29.59 -12.80
C PRO A 265 17.29 -29.73 -13.38
N SER A 266 16.40 -30.51 -12.75
CA SER A 266 15.01 -30.69 -13.18
C SER A 266 14.06 -29.62 -12.64
N THR A 267 14.50 -28.82 -11.67
CA THR A 267 13.71 -27.70 -11.13
C THR A 267 13.66 -26.52 -12.10
N THR A 268 12.56 -25.77 -12.04
CA THR A 268 12.23 -24.71 -13.03
C THR A 268 12.33 -23.30 -12.46
N SER A 269 13.30 -23.04 -11.58
CA SER A 269 13.58 -21.68 -11.11
C SER A 269 14.34 -20.91 -12.18
N PHE A 270 13.64 -20.03 -12.90
CA PHE A 270 14.21 -19.19 -13.95
C PHE A 270 14.01 -17.71 -13.64
N SER A 271 14.98 -16.87 -14.01
CA SER A 271 14.84 -15.42 -13.96
C SER A 271 13.71 -15.01 -14.90
N SER A 272 12.74 -14.26 -14.39
CA SER A 272 11.66 -13.67 -15.18
C SER A 272 12.16 -12.60 -16.16
N THR A 273 13.37 -12.08 -15.98
CA THR A 273 13.96 -11.02 -16.82
C THR A 273 14.70 -11.59 -18.04
N ASN A 274 15.45 -12.69 -17.88
CA ASN A 274 16.32 -13.21 -18.94
C ASN A 274 16.18 -14.72 -19.19
N GLY A 275 15.30 -15.41 -18.46
CA GLY A 275 15.06 -16.85 -18.61
C GLY A 275 16.22 -17.75 -18.18
N ALA A 276 17.28 -17.20 -17.57
CA ALA A 276 18.39 -18.01 -17.06
C ALA A 276 17.99 -18.80 -15.82
N ARG A 277 18.51 -20.02 -15.67
CA ARG A 277 18.28 -20.83 -14.46
C ARG A 277 18.90 -20.13 -13.26
N VAL A 278 18.12 -19.98 -12.20
CA VAL A 278 18.57 -19.47 -10.90
C VAL A 278 18.87 -20.70 -10.01
N PRO A 279 20.14 -20.96 -9.65
CA PRO A 279 20.52 -22.14 -8.86
C PRO A 279 20.22 -21.98 -7.36
N TYR A 280 19.34 -21.05 -7.02
CA TYR A 280 18.96 -20.71 -5.66
C TYR A 280 17.44 -20.66 -5.61
N VAL A 281 16.87 -21.31 -4.60
CA VAL A 281 15.45 -21.25 -4.28
C VAL A 281 15.30 -20.42 -3.02
N TYR A 282 14.30 -19.55 -3.05
CA TYR A 282 13.93 -18.70 -1.94
C TYR A 282 12.78 -19.39 -1.20
N ASP A 283 12.95 -19.60 0.09
CA ASP A 283 11.87 -19.93 1.01
C ASP A 283 11.45 -18.64 1.71
N GLU A 284 10.26 -18.13 1.37
CA GLU A 284 9.66 -16.94 1.94
C GLU A 284 8.76 -17.35 3.11
N GLN A 285 9.11 -16.89 4.31
CA GLN A 285 8.35 -17.12 5.53
C GLN A 285 7.93 -15.76 6.09
N THR A 286 6.69 -15.38 5.84
CA THR A 286 6.11 -14.16 6.42
C THR A 286 5.62 -14.47 7.83
N VAL A 287 5.93 -13.59 8.79
CA VAL A 287 5.40 -13.75 10.15
C VAL A 287 3.96 -13.22 10.25
N TYR A 288 3.69 -12.06 9.63
CA TYR A 288 2.33 -11.51 9.49
C TYR A 288 2.13 -10.87 8.13
N ALA A 289 0.91 -10.98 7.60
CA ALA A 289 0.45 -10.15 6.49
C ALA A 289 -0.81 -9.42 6.94
N SER A 290 -0.87 -8.09 6.82
CA SER A 290 -2.03 -7.31 7.27
C SER A 290 -2.37 -6.19 6.29
N PRO A 291 -3.66 -5.99 5.97
CA PRO A 291 -4.12 -4.86 5.16
C PRO A 291 -4.29 -3.55 5.95
N VAL A 292 -4.33 -3.64 7.28
CA VAL A 292 -4.76 -2.56 8.18
C VAL A 292 -3.64 -1.55 8.48
N LEU A 293 -2.40 -1.94 8.23
CA LEU A 293 -1.22 -1.17 8.63
C LEU A 293 -0.78 -0.25 7.50
N ARG A 294 -1.49 0.85 7.42
CA ARG A 294 -1.18 1.96 6.54
C ARG A 294 -0.21 2.91 7.22
N THR A 295 0.77 3.41 6.47
CA THR A 295 1.64 4.51 6.90
C THR A 295 1.77 5.53 5.78
N LEU A 296 2.08 6.77 6.11
CA LEU A 296 2.35 7.83 5.17
C LEU A 296 3.85 8.07 5.05
N THR A 297 4.32 8.23 3.82
CA THR A 297 5.72 8.51 3.50
C THR A 297 5.80 9.53 2.37
N VAL A 298 6.97 10.13 2.18
CA VAL A 298 7.27 10.92 0.98
C VAL A 298 7.90 10.00 -0.06
N GLY A 299 7.22 9.82 -1.19
CA GLY A 299 7.67 8.98 -2.30
C GLY A 299 8.74 9.63 -3.18
N GLU A 300 9.21 8.91 -4.19
CA GLU A 300 10.25 9.35 -5.13
C GLU A 300 9.89 10.60 -5.95
N ARG A 301 8.59 10.88 -6.10
CA ARG A 301 8.06 12.08 -6.78
C ARG A 301 8.01 13.30 -5.87
N GLY A 302 8.47 13.19 -4.64
CA GLY A 302 8.46 14.25 -3.64
C GLY A 302 7.07 14.62 -3.13
N ARG A 303 6.17 13.63 -3.09
CA ARG A 303 4.78 13.77 -2.62
C ARG A 303 4.47 12.74 -1.54
N ILE A 304 3.53 13.07 -0.67
CA ILE A 304 3.00 12.19 0.37
C ILE A 304 2.20 11.06 -0.30
N THR A 305 2.53 9.82 0.03
CA THR A 305 1.91 8.61 -0.51
C THR A 305 1.83 7.52 0.55
N VAL A 306 1.16 6.42 0.22
CA VAL A 306 1.08 5.25 1.11
C VAL A 306 2.43 4.54 1.15
N GLY A 307 3.00 4.49 2.35
CA GLY A 307 4.14 3.64 2.68
C GLY A 307 3.71 2.37 3.37
N GLY A 308 4.59 1.38 3.32
CA GLY A 308 4.47 0.15 4.08
C GLY A 308 5.80 -0.20 4.73
N ALA A 309 5.76 -1.24 5.55
CA ALA A 309 6.99 -1.95 5.86
C ALA A 309 7.64 -2.32 4.53
N GLY A 310 8.82 -1.74 4.23
CA GLY A 310 9.53 -2.01 2.98
C GLY A 310 9.87 -3.49 2.88
N GLU A 311 10.63 -3.92 1.87
CA GLU A 311 11.20 -5.28 1.80
C GLU A 311 12.17 -5.50 2.99
N LYS A 312 11.62 -5.67 4.19
CA LYS A 312 12.27 -5.85 5.47
C LYS A 312 12.49 -7.33 5.61
N LEU A 313 13.58 -7.75 4.98
CA LEU A 313 13.93 -9.15 4.81
C LEU A 313 14.90 -9.56 5.91
N PHE A 314 14.47 -10.47 6.77
CA PHE A 314 15.33 -11.23 7.65
C PHE A 314 15.98 -12.34 6.82
N PHE A 315 17.19 -12.07 6.36
CA PHE A 315 17.88 -12.91 5.40
C PHE A 315 18.75 -13.94 6.08
N ARG A 316 18.63 -15.18 5.62
CA ARG A 316 19.49 -16.30 5.98
C ARG A 316 19.86 -17.07 4.72
N TYR A 317 20.98 -17.77 4.76
CA TYR A 317 21.32 -18.73 3.72
C TYR A 317 21.72 -20.06 4.36
N ARG A 318 21.38 -21.15 3.68
CA ARG A 318 21.92 -22.47 3.99
C ARG A 318 23.17 -22.70 3.15
N ASP A 319 24.29 -22.94 3.80
CA ASP A 319 25.56 -23.16 3.11
C ASP A 319 25.64 -24.57 2.49
N GLY A 320 26.76 -24.86 1.81
CA GLY A 320 26.98 -26.16 1.16
C GLY A 320 27.18 -27.35 2.12
N LEU A 321 27.30 -27.09 3.43
CA LEU A 321 27.35 -28.12 4.48
C LEU A 321 25.96 -28.38 5.09
N GLY A 322 24.97 -27.57 4.70
CA GLY A 322 23.62 -27.63 5.24
C GLY A 322 23.42 -26.75 6.48
N ASP A 323 24.42 -25.97 6.89
CA ASP A 323 24.35 -25.11 8.07
C ASP A 323 23.64 -23.79 7.73
N LEU A 324 22.76 -23.35 8.63
CA LEU A 324 21.98 -22.12 8.45
C LEU A 324 22.75 -20.93 9.04
N SER A 325 22.90 -19.86 8.26
CA SER A 325 23.58 -18.65 8.72
C SER A 325 22.84 -17.97 9.89
N ALA A 326 23.54 -17.08 10.60
CA ALA A 326 22.90 -16.08 11.45
C ALA A 326 21.94 -15.21 10.63
N THR A 327 20.87 -14.72 11.27
CA THR A 327 19.94 -13.77 10.67
C THR A 327 20.64 -12.45 10.37
N ARG A 328 20.43 -11.93 9.17
CA ARG A 328 20.88 -10.62 8.73
C ARG A 328 19.66 -9.79 8.35
N THR A 329 19.72 -8.49 8.60
CA THR A 329 18.73 -7.53 8.09
C THR A 329 19.47 -6.43 7.34
N PHE A 330 18.83 -5.90 6.29
CA PHE A 330 19.39 -4.86 5.46
C PHE A 330 18.76 -3.51 5.83
N SER A 331 19.60 -2.52 6.16
CA SER A 331 19.18 -1.13 6.41
C SER A 331 19.62 -0.21 5.26
N ASP A 332 19.51 1.12 5.41
CA ASP A 332 19.90 2.08 4.38
C ASP A 332 21.38 1.97 3.95
N ARG A 333 21.72 2.67 2.86
CA ARG A 333 23.05 2.74 2.25
C ARG A 333 24.19 3.12 3.22
N ALA A 334 23.89 3.75 4.35
CA ALA A 334 24.86 4.16 5.37
C ALA A 334 24.71 3.42 6.71
N GLY A 335 23.82 2.42 6.77
CA GLY A 335 23.52 1.62 7.95
C GLY A 335 22.83 2.38 9.08
N LEU A 336 22.23 3.55 8.85
CA LEU A 336 21.70 4.44 9.90
C LEU A 336 20.46 3.85 10.59
N GLY A 337 19.62 3.09 9.87
CA GLY A 337 18.59 2.23 10.45
C GLY A 337 19.13 1.10 11.34
N GLY A 338 20.46 0.97 11.49
CA GLY A 338 21.14 0.05 12.41
C GLY A 338 22.24 0.71 13.25
N LYS A 339 22.31 2.06 13.35
CA LYS A 339 23.28 2.75 14.21
C LYS A 339 22.66 3.08 15.57
N PRO A 340 22.98 2.34 16.65
CA PRO A 340 22.36 2.50 17.97
C PRO A 340 22.77 3.76 18.75
N VAL A 341 23.58 4.67 18.18
CA VAL A 341 24.15 5.81 18.92
C VAL A 341 24.14 7.09 18.08
N GLN A 342 22.96 7.52 17.61
CA GLN A 342 22.73 8.93 17.30
C GLN A 342 21.91 9.52 18.45
N ALA A 343 22.39 10.64 19.03
CA ALA A 343 21.65 11.33 20.08
C ALA A 343 20.23 11.69 19.59
N GLY A 344 19.21 11.38 20.41
CA GLY A 344 17.79 11.61 20.09
C GLY A 344 17.04 10.44 19.44
N ARG A 345 17.70 9.32 19.10
CA ARG A 345 17.01 8.12 18.55
C ARG A 345 16.51 7.15 19.62
N ASN A 346 15.57 6.30 19.21
CA ASN A 346 15.12 5.11 19.95
C ASN A 346 16.32 4.22 20.34
N PRO A 347 16.36 3.63 21.55
CA PRO A 347 17.27 2.51 21.84
C PRO A 347 17.16 1.34 20.84
N PHE A 348 15.98 1.13 20.23
CA PHE A 348 15.76 0.12 19.21
C PHE A 348 15.96 0.69 17.80
N PRO A 349 16.87 0.12 16.97
CA PRO A 349 16.97 0.49 15.56
C PRO A 349 15.65 0.23 14.82
N ALA A 350 15.19 1.22 14.05
CA ALA A 350 14.03 1.03 13.19
C ALA A 350 14.42 0.46 11.83
N LEU A 351 13.67 -0.52 11.32
CA LEU A 351 13.92 -1.08 9.99
C LEU A 351 13.25 -0.23 8.90
N GLY A 352 13.70 -0.40 7.65
CA GLY A 352 13.37 0.45 6.52
C GLY A 352 11.91 0.41 6.06
N HIS A 353 11.35 1.56 5.66
CA HIS A 353 10.02 1.68 5.07
C HIS A 353 10.13 2.21 3.65
N ASP A 354 9.28 1.70 2.76
CA ASP A 354 9.29 2.06 1.36
C ASP A 354 7.87 2.45 0.92
N ALA A 355 7.80 3.31 -0.10
CA ALA A 355 6.54 3.63 -0.75
C ALA A 355 5.96 2.35 -1.38
N THR A 356 4.65 2.18 -1.26
CA THR A 356 3.95 1.01 -1.81
C THR A 356 3.23 1.38 -3.09
N ALA A 357 3.32 0.50 -4.09
CA ALA A 357 2.54 0.65 -5.31
C ALA A 357 1.10 0.16 -5.06
N ALA A 358 0.23 1.07 -4.61
CA ALA A 358 -1.17 0.78 -4.37
C ALA A 358 -1.89 0.32 -5.65
N HIS A 359 -2.63 -0.77 -5.56
CA HIS A 359 -3.49 -1.32 -6.62
C HIS A 359 -4.88 -1.65 -6.07
N SER A 360 -5.34 -0.85 -5.11
CA SER A 360 -6.59 -1.00 -4.36
C SER A 360 -7.35 0.32 -4.38
N ILE A 361 -7.37 0.98 -5.54
CA ILE A 361 -7.96 2.31 -5.68
C ILE A 361 -9.48 2.20 -5.56
N ARG A 362 -10.07 2.96 -4.63
CA ARG A 362 -11.50 2.98 -4.36
C ARG A 362 -12.13 4.34 -4.63
N GLY A 363 -13.45 4.31 -4.71
CA GLY A 363 -14.34 5.47 -4.77
C GLY A 363 -15.25 5.50 -3.55
N ARG A 364 -16.52 5.86 -3.75
CA ARG A 364 -17.51 5.82 -2.67
C ARG A 364 -17.68 4.39 -2.15
N PRO A 365 -17.87 4.20 -0.84
CA PRO A 365 -18.22 2.89 -0.31
C PRO A 365 -19.55 2.42 -0.91
N THR A 366 -19.72 1.11 -0.87
CA THR A 366 -20.96 0.44 -1.29
C THR A 366 -21.51 -0.34 -0.10
N PRO A 367 -22.75 -0.84 -0.16
CA PRO A 367 -23.30 -1.66 0.91
C PRO A 367 -22.50 -2.93 1.25
N THR A 368 -21.52 -3.32 0.43
CA THR A 368 -20.75 -4.57 0.57
C THR A 368 -19.24 -4.39 0.49
N ALA A 369 -18.75 -3.17 0.33
CA ALA A 369 -17.32 -2.94 0.10
C ALA A 369 -16.90 -1.55 0.55
N GLU A 370 -15.74 -1.50 1.20
CA GLU A 370 -15.15 -0.29 1.72
C GLU A 370 -14.79 0.74 0.65
N GLY A 371 -14.75 1.99 1.11
CA GLY A 371 -14.55 3.19 0.32
C GLY A 371 -13.10 3.64 0.24
N VAL A 372 -12.92 4.93 -0.04
CA VAL A 372 -11.63 5.62 0.13
C VAL A 372 -11.35 5.88 1.61
N VAL A 373 -10.11 6.26 1.91
CA VAL A 373 -9.71 6.62 3.27
C VAL A 373 -10.33 7.96 3.68
N GLY A 374 -11.06 7.98 4.80
CA GLY A 374 -11.68 9.20 5.36
C GLY A 374 -10.67 10.21 5.95
N CYS A 375 -11.13 11.43 6.25
CA CYS A 375 -10.29 12.48 6.83
C CYS A 375 -9.61 12.09 8.17
N PRO A 376 -10.26 11.36 9.11
CA PRO A 376 -9.66 10.99 10.39
C PRO A 376 -8.44 10.08 10.31
N ALA A 377 -8.11 9.55 9.13
CA ALA A 377 -6.92 8.70 8.96
C ALA A 377 -5.66 9.53 9.07
N CYS A 378 -5.75 10.77 8.62
CA CYS A 378 -4.62 11.68 8.50
C CYS A 378 -4.73 12.85 9.47
N HIS A 379 -5.94 13.19 9.93
CA HIS A 379 -6.19 14.37 10.75
C HIS A 379 -6.77 14.01 12.11
N LEU A 380 -6.27 14.69 13.15
CA LEU A 380 -6.98 14.79 14.40
C LEU A 380 -8.28 15.56 14.18
N THR A 381 -9.33 15.19 14.92
CA THR A 381 -10.61 15.91 14.90
C THR A 381 -10.97 16.32 16.33
N THR A 382 -11.74 17.41 16.47
CA THR A 382 -12.20 17.89 17.77
C THR A 382 -13.05 16.83 18.47
N GLU A 383 -13.92 16.16 17.71
CA GLU A 383 -14.74 15.04 18.20
C GLU A 383 -13.89 13.84 18.62
N GLY A 384 -12.94 13.44 17.78
CA GLY A 384 -12.08 12.28 18.03
C GLY A 384 -11.18 12.46 19.24
N LEU A 385 -10.76 13.69 19.57
CA LEU A 385 -10.04 13.98 20.80
C LEU A 385 -10.93 13.91 22.05
N ALA A 386 -12.20 14.32 21.95
CA ALA A 386 -13.13 14.38 23.08
C ALA A 386 -13.93 13.08 23.32
N GLY A 387 -13.99 12.20 22.33
CA GLY A 387 -14.84 11.01 22.33
C GLY A 387 -14.31 9.79 23.11
N ASP A 388 -15.00 8.68 22.91
CA ASP A 388 -14.71 7.32 23.39
C ASP A 388 -15.05 6.40 22.21
N ALA A 389 -14.12 6.30 21.25
CA ALA A 389 -14.39 5.70 19.96
C ALA A 389 -14.43 4.17 20.03
N ASP A 390 -13.62 3.56 20.90
CA ASP A 390 -13.57 2.11 21.13
C ASP A 390 -14.59 1.63 22.19
N GLY A 391 -15.33 2.55 22.81
CA GLY A 391 -16.51 2.28 23.64
C GLY A 391 -16.17 1.63 24.98
N ASP A 392 -14.95 1.83 25.46
CA ASP A 392 -14.40 1.11 26.61
C ASP A 392 -14.59 1.87 27.93
N GLY A 393 -15.14 3.09 27.86
CA GLY A 393 -15.42 3.95 29.01
C GLY A 393 -14.25 4.87 29.41
N THR A 394 -13.16 4.88 28.65
CA THR A 394 -12.09 5.88 28.75
C THR A 394 -12.24 6.92 27.64
N SER A 395 -11.71 8.12 27.84
CA SER A 395 -11.71 9.11 26.77
C SER A 395 -10.51 8.91 25.84
N ASN A 396 -10.72 9.11 24.55
CA ASN A 396 -9.68 9.11 23.52
C ASN A 396 -8.52 10.05 23.89
N ALA A 397 -8.80 11.21 24.52
CA ALA A 397 -7.78 12.11 25.05
C ALA A 397 -6.90 11.49 26.14
N ALA A 398 -7.47 10.69 27.05
CA ALA A 398 -6.72 10.02 28.10
C ALA A 398 -5.81 8.94 27.51
N ASP A 399 -6.34 8.14 26.59
CA ASP A 399 -5.57 7.13 25.86
C ASP A 399 -4.46 7.75 25.03
N TYR A 400 -4.75 8.85 24.35
CA TYR A 400 -3.77 9.56 23.56
C TYR A 400 -2.67 10.19 24.41
N ALA A 401 -3.02 10.81 25.55
CA ALA A 401 -2.04 11.37 26.47
C ALA A 401 -1.10 10.29 27.01
N LEU A 402 -1.66 9.15 27.41
CA LEU A 402 -0.89 8.01 27.88
C LEU A 402 0.01 7.43 26.79
N TYR A 403 -0.52 7.27 25.57
CA TYR A 403 0.25 6.86 24.41
C TYR A 403 1.43 7.81 24.16
N ARG A 404 1.18 9.12 24.12
CA ARG A 404 2.20 10.13 23.84
C ARG A 404 3.28 10.18 24.93
N ASP A 405 2.90 10.10 26.20
CA ASP A 405 3.83 10.25 27.31
C ASP A 405 4.64 8.95 27.52
N ALA A 406 3.97 7.79 27.53
CA ALA A 406 4.64 6.50 27.75
C ALA A 406 5.39 6.04 26.49
N TYR A 407 4.75 5.99 25.32
CA TYR A 407 5.38 5.46 24.11
C TYR A 407 6.25 6.51 23.40
N LEU A 408 5.66 7.64 23.00
CA LEU A 408 6.33 8.59 22.12
C LEU A 408 7.50 9.30 22.80
N THR A 409 7.33 9.68 24.07
CA THR A 409 8.34 10.43 24.84
C THR A 409 9.21 9.51 25.70
N GLY A 410 8.59 8.56 26.42
CA GLY A 410 9.27 7.74 27.42
C GLY A 410 9.86 6.42 26.93
N ASN A 411 9.36 5.86 25.81
CA ASN A 411 9.57 4.45 25.45
C ASN A 411 9.28 3.48 26.61
N ASP A 412 8.33 3.83 27.46
CA ASP A 412 7.87 3.07 28.61
C ASP A 412 6.77 2.10 28.19
N PHE A 413 7.19 1.05 27.48
CA PHE A 413 6.31 -0.02 27.05
C PHE A 413 5.69 -0.78 28.21
N ASP A 414 6.39 -0.90 29.35
CA ASP A 414 5.87 -1.55 30.54
C ASP A 414 4.69 -0.74 31.12
N ALA A 415 4.74 0.59 31.11
CA ALA A 415 3.61 1.44 31.49
C ALA A 415 2.41 1.32 30.53
N LEU A 416 2.63 1.16 29.22
CA LEU A 416 1.55 0.90 28.26
C LEU A 416 0.85 -0.43 28.53
N VAL A 417 1.60 -1.46 28.91
CA VAL A 417 1.04 -2.77 29.28
C VAL A 417 0.30 -2.68 30.61
N ALA A 418 0.91 -2.04 31.62
CA ALA A 418 0.34 -1.91 32.96
C ALA A 418 -0.96 -1.08 32.99
N SER A 419 -1.13 -0.15 32.08
CA SER A 419 -2.32 0.71 31.99
C SER A 419 -3.51 0.06 31.29
N GLY A 420 -3.31 -1.05 30.59
CA GLY A 420 -4.34 -1.67 29.75
C GLY A 420 -4.54 -0.99 28.39
N LEU A 421 -3.80 0.08 28.04
CA LEU A 421 -3.84 0.66 26.70
C LEU A 421 -3.24 -0.29 25.67
N TYR A 422 -2.14 -0.97 25.99
CA TYR A 422 -1.46 -1.83 25.03
C TYR A 422 -2.38 -2.95 24.48
N PRO A 423 -3.17 -3.67 25.31
CA PRO A 423 -4.24 -4.55 24.84
C PRO A 423 -5.29 -3.88 23.93
N ARG A 424 -5.69 -2.64 24.23
CA ARG A 424 -6.75 -1.92 23.50
C ARG A 424 -6.32 -1.41 22.13
N LEU A 425 -5.02 -1.23 21.90
CA LEU A 425 -4.46 -0.92 20.58
C LEU A 425 -4.87 -1.96 19.51
N GLN A 426 -5.14 -3.20 19.93
CA GLN A 426 -5.67 -4.23 19.04
C GLN A 426 -7.02 -3.82 18.42
N THR A 427 -7.93 -3.28 19.22
CA THR A 427 -9.23 -2.80 18.74
C THR A 427 -9.06 -1.51 17.96
N ILE A 428 -8.37 -0.52 18.53
CA ILE A 428 -8.20 0.83 17.95
C ILE A 428 -7.58 0.77 16.55
N LEU A 429 -6.58 -0.10 16.37
CA LEU A 429 -5.86 -0.23 15.11
C LEU A 429 -6.42 -1.36 14.25
N GLY A 430 -6.80 -2.49 14.84
CA GLY A 430 -7.23 -3.68 14.10
C GLY A 430 -8.65 -3.62 13.56
N ALA A 431 -9.55 -2.84 14.17
CA ALA A 431 -10.93 -2.70 13.74
C ALA A 431 -11.18 -1.39 12.97
N ASN A 432 -10.13 -0.76 12.43
CA ASN A 432 -10.24 0.52 11.71
C ASN A 432 -9.68 0.52 10.26
N PRO A 433 -9.83 -0.55 9.45
CA PRO A 433 -9.27 -0.58 8.10
C PRO A 433 -9.89 0.47 7.15
N GLY A 434 -11.20 0.72 7.25
CA GLY A 434 -11.89 1.78 6.50
C GLY A 434 -11.67 3.19 7.04
N ASN A 435 -10.96 3.34 8.16
CA ASN A 435 -10.84 4.61 8.89
C ASN A 435 -12.21 5.20 9.31
N THR A 436 -13.09 4.35 9.83
CA THR A 436 -14.39 4.72 10.41
C THR A 436 -14.26 5.12 11.89
N LEU A 437 -13.28 4.55 12.60
CA LEU A 437 -12.96 4.86 13.98
C LEU A 437 -12.19 6.20 14.08
N ASN A 438 -12.87 7.23 14.55
CA ASN A 438 -12.31 8.55 14.77
C ASN A 438 -11.45 8.60 16.06
N HIS A 439 -10.25 8.01 16.01
CA HIS A 439 -9.35 7.91 17.17
C HIS A 439 -7.95 8.52 16.91
N PRO A 440 -7.40 9.37 17.81
CA PRO A 440 -6.14 10.10 17.59
C PRO A 440 -4.89 9.22 17.45
N ILE A 441 -4.86 8.04 18.09
CA ILE A 441 -3.73 7.10 17.96
C ILE A 441 -3.58 6.60 16.51
N TYR A 442 -4.69 6.44 15.77
CA TYR A 442 -4.63 5.97 14.38
C TYR A 442 -3.91 6.98 13.47
N VAL A 443 -4.16 8.28 13.68
CA VAL A 443 -3.45 9.37 12.98
C VAL A 443 -1.95 9.33 13.28
N ALA A 444 -1.57 9.14 14.55
CA ALA A 444 -0.17 9.06 14.95
C ALA A 444 0.54 7.84 14.33
N ALA A 445 -0.15 6.69 14.27
CA ALA A 445 0.34 5.50 13.59
C ALA A 445 0.55 5.74 12.09
N ASN A 446 -0.45 6.29 11.41
CA ASN A 446 -0.35 6.64 9.99
C ASN A 446 0.78 7.65 9.71
N ALA A 447 1.01 8.62 10.59
CA ALA A 447 2.08 9.61 10.45
C ALA A 447 3.50 9.05 10.71
N GLY A 448 3.62 7.81 11.18
CA GLY A 448 4.91 7.16 11.42
C GLY A 448 5.52 7.40 12.80
N LEU A 449 4.76 7.99 13.74
CA LEU A 449 5.16 8.07 15.15
C LEU A 449 5.06 6.70 15.86
N GLY A 450 4.43 5.74 15.20
CA GLY A 450 4.34 4.35 15.57
C GLY A 450 2.97 3.93 16.02
N SER A 451 2.84 2.62 16.22
CA SER A 451 1.61 1.94 16.60
C SER A 451 1.78 1.09 17.87
N ALA A 452 3.02 0.95 18.39
CA ALA A 452 3.41 0.04 19.47
C ALA A 452 3.10 -1.46 19.22
N LEU A 453 2.73 -1.79 18.00
CA LEU A 453 2.31 -3.07 17.46
C LEU A 453 3.46 -3.98 16.96
N PHE A 454 4.64 -3.47 16.61
CA PHE A 454 5.71 -4.32 16.05
C PHE A 454 7.11 -4.03 16.55
N LEU A 455 7.49 -4.81 17.55
CA LEU A 455 8.84 -4.92 18.08
C LEU A 455 9.36 -6.31 17.78
N PHE A 456 10.66 -6.47 17.51
CA PHE A 456 11.25 -7.75 17.17
C PHE A 456 12.52 -8.01 17.98
N ASP A 457 12.82 -9.27 18.26
CA ASP A 457 14.10 -9.68 18.84
C ASP A 457 15.22 -9.77 17.78
N ALA A 458 16.40 -10.17 18.20
CA ALA A 458 17.59 -10.24 17.36
C ALA A 458 17.49 -11.23 16.19
N ASP A 459 16.56 -12.21 16.26
CA ASP A 459 16.33 -13.18 15.19
C ASP A 459 15.26 -12.70 14.21
N GLY A 460 14.62 -11.55 14.46
CA GLY A 460 13.52 -11.04 13.67
C GLY A 460 12.16 -11.58 14.08
N CYS A 461 12.03 -12.09 15.32
CA CYS A 461 10.78 -12.58 15.86
C CYS A 461 10.02 -11.50 16.60
N PRO A 462 8.71 -11.31 16.35
CA PRO A 462 7.95 -10.29 17.04
C PRO A 462 7.89 -10.53 18.56
N VAL A 463 8.18 -9.48 19.33
CA VAL A 463 8.11 -9.39 20.78
C VAL A 463 6.95 -8.48 21.14
N ASN A 464 5.76 -9.06 21.28
CA ASN A 464 4.54 -8.30 21.48
C ASN A 464 3.56 -9.07 22.40
N PRO A 465 3.02 -8.48 23.48
CA PRO A 465 2.02 -9.12 24.35
C PRO A 465 0.62 -9.24 23.74
N LEU A 466 0.32 -8.52 22.64
CA LEU A 466 -0.88 -8.70 21.81
C LEU A 466 -0.84 -9.98 20.98
N ASP A 467 0.32 -10.61 20.80
CA ASP A 467 0.40 -11.87 20.07
C ASP A 467 0.93 -13.03 20.95
N PRO A 468 0.01 -13.92 21.40
CA PRO A 468 0.34 -15.07 22.21
C PRO A 468 0.78 -16.34 21.43
N SER A 469 0.91 -16.29 20.10
CA SER A 469 1.04 -17.46 19.22
C SER A 469 2.39 -18.19 19.32
N ALA A 470 2.36 -19.43 19.85
CA ALA A 470 3.51 -20.28 20.19
C ALA A 470 4.46 -20.72 19.04
N ASN A 471 4.02 -20.67 17.78
CA ASN A 471 4.74 -21.29 16.66
C ASN A 471 4.63 -20.41 15.43
N ARG A 472 5.64 -19.58 15.17
CA ARG A 472 5.69 -18.77 13.95
C ARG A 472 6.76 -19.28 12.98
N PRO A 473 6.43 -19.42 11.68
CA PRO A 473 7.43 -19.62 10.63
C PRO A 473 8.53 -18.55 10.72
N GLY A 474 9.77 -18.88 10.37
CA GLY A 474 10.91 -17.95 10.42
C GLY A 474 11.62 -17.85 11.77
N CYS A 475 10.96 -18.23 12.88
CA CYS A 475 11.42 -17.92 14.23
C CYS A 475 12.38 -18.92 14.91
N ALA A 476 13.18 -19.64 14.14
CA ALA A 476 14.25 -20.53 14.63
C ALA A 476 13.85 -21.53 15.75
N GLY A 477 12.57 -21.84 15.90
CA GLY A 477 12.06 -22.72 16.97
C GLY A 477 12.05 -22.10 18.36
N ALA A 478 12.26 -20.78 18.49
CA ALA A 478 12.10 -20.08 19.75
C ALA A 478 10.61 -19.99 20.10
N PRO A 479 10.15 -20.53 21.25
CA PRO A 479 8.79 -20.31 21.69
C PRO A 479 8.63 -18.82 22.01
N PRO A 480 7.49 -18.21 21.67
CA PRO A 480 7.19 -16.84 22.08
C PRO A 480 7.19 -16.78 23.58
N GLN A 481 7.56 -15.61 24.08
CA GLN A 481 7.26 -15.30 25.44
C GLN A 481 5.85 -14.74 25.47
N THR A 482 5.00 -15.40 26.27
CA THR A 482 3.63 -14.96 26.59
C THR A 482 3.60 -13.63 27.37
N ALA A 483 4.76 -13.01 27.58
CA ALA A 483 4.93 -11.73 28.24
C ALA A 483 5.82 -10.87 27.36
N PHE A 484 5.41 -9.62 27.17
CA PHE A 484 6.29 -8.58 26.66
C PHE A 484 7.54 -8.48 27.52
N VAL A 485 8.71 -8.44 26.89
CA VAL A 485 9.98 -8.21 27.60
C VAL A 485 10.78 -7.17 26.80
N ALA A 486 10.69 -5.90 27.21
CA ALA A 486 11.35 -4.78 26.54
C ALA A 486 12.86 -5.01 26.31
N SER A 487 13.54 -5.67 27.25
CA SER A 487 14.97 -5.95 27.18
C SER A 487 15.38 -6.98 26.12
N ARG A 488 14.42 -7.68 25.51
CA ARG A 488 14.65 -8.62 24.41
C ARG A 488 14.40 -8.03 23.03
N VAL A 489 13.87 -6.81 22.97
CA VAL A 489 13.62 -6.11 21.71
C VAL A 489 14.97 -5.65 21.13
N ALA A 490 15.19 -5.98 19.86
CA ALA A 490 16.35 -5.59 19.07
C ALA A 490 15.99 -4.68 17.90
N TYR A 491 14.75 -4.73 17.39
CA TYR A 491 14.29 -3.91 16.27
C TYR A 491 12.87 -3.39 16.50
N ASP A 492 12.55 -2.25 15.89
CA ASP A 492 11.24 -1.60 15.91
C ASP A 492 10.77 -1.35 14.46
N LEU A 493 9.54 -1.75 14.12
CA LEU A 493 8.97 -1.44 12.80
C LEU A 493 7.96 -0.32 12.81
N ASP A 494 7.63 0.20 13.98
CA ASP A 494 6.51 1.10 14.15
C ASP A 494 6.98 2.53 14.24
N ARG A 495 8.00 2.81 15.05
CA ARG A 495 8.46 4.17 15.26
C ARG A 495 9.48 4.59 14.19
N ILE A 496 8.99 4.98 13.02
CA ILE A 496 9.82 5.35 11.87
C ILE A 496 10.36 6.78 11.93
N VAL A 497 9.67 7.66 12.64
CA VAL A 497 10.09 9.03 12.95
C VAL A 497 9.78 9.32 14.42
N GLN A 498 10.67 10.05 15.08
CA GLN A 498 10.49 10.51 16.45
C GLN A 498 9.57 11.74 16.53
N PRO A 499 8.98 12.04 17.69
CA PRO A 499 8.21 13.28 17.88
C PRO A 499 9.01 14.55 17.61
N ASP A 500 10.34 14.52 17.78
CA ASP A 500 11.23 15.64 17.47
C ASP A 500 11.72 15.62 16.00
N GLY A 501 11.16 14.75 15.17
CA GLY A 501 11.39 14.69 13.73
C GLY A 501 12.63 13.93 13.31
N ILE A 502 13.36 13.35 14.27
CA ILE A 502 14.50 12.49 13.97
C ILE A 502 13.98 11.19 13.32
N GLU A 503 14.39 10.95 12.07
CA GLU A 503 14.02 9.75 11.33
C GLU A 503 14.79 8.52 11.84
N ASN A 504 14.07 7.44 12.16
CA ASN A 504 14.68 6.18 12.58
C ASN A 504 14.85 5.19 11.42
N ALA A 505 13.97 5.25 10.40
CA ALA A 505 13.94 4.30 9.28
C ALA A 505 14.71 4.77 8.03
N SER A 506 15.00 3.83 7.12
CA SER A 506 15.83 4.07 5.93
C SER A 506 15.22 5.01 4.90
N THR A 507 16.11 5.62 4.12
CA THR A 507 15.85 6.41 2.90
C THR A 507 16.41 5.66 1.70
N ARG A 508 15.63 5.50 0.62
CA ARG A 508 16.07 4.61 -0.48
C ARG A 508 16.18 5.24 -1.87
N GLU A 509 15.63 6.42 -2.13
CA GLU A 509 15.54 6.92 -3.52
C GLU A 509 15.74 8.42 -3.63
N THR A 510 16.46 8.91 -4.64
CA THR A 510 16.67 10.35 -4.83
C THR A 510 15.39 11.04 -5.26
N ASN A 511 15.04 12.10 -4.54
CA ASN A 511 13.94 12.99 -4.79
C ASN A 511 14.50 14.40 -5.11
N PRO A 512 14.42 14.87 -6.37
CA PRO A 512 14.97 16.16 -6.77
C PRO A 512 14.14 17.41 -6.35
N ALA A 513 13.08 17.30 -5.52
CA ALA A 513 12.21 18.43 -5.07
C ALA A 513 11.80 18.36 -3.56
N PRO A 514 11.48 19.49 -2.86
CA PRO A 514 11.94 19.72 -1.46
C PRO A 514 10.87 19.88 -0.32
N ILE A 515 11.38 20.05 0.92
CA ILE A 515 10.77 20.52 2.21
C ILE A 515 9.91 19.53 3.04
N LEU A 516 9.27 18.52 2.45
CA LEU A 516 8.39 17.61 3.21
C LEU A 516 9.10 16.66 4.19
N ARG A 517 10.44 16.64 4.17
CA ARG A 517 11.31 15.80 5.01
C ARG A 517 12.27 16.64 5.83
N ASP A 518 11.78 17.71 6.42
CA ASP A 518 12.54 18.51 7.38
C ASP A 518 12.93 17.66 8.61
N GLY A 519 14.14 17.87 9.12
CA GLY A 519 14.72 17.01 10.17
C GLY A 519 15.44 15.76 9.65
N ALA A 520 15.26 15.39 8.37
CA ALA A 520 15.98 14.29 7.75
C ALA A 520 17.48 14.60 7.59
N LEU A 521 18.32 13.58 7.79
CA LEU A 521 19.75 13.68 7.41
C LEU A 521 19.93 13.79 5.88
N ARG A 522 18.93 13.31 5.13
CA ARG A 522 18.90 13.26 3.66
C ARG A 522 17.50 13.67 3.16
N PRO A 523 17.17 14.97 3.23
CA PRO A 523 15.85 15.47 2.84
C PRO A 523 15.60 15.36 1.32
N ASP A 524 16.66 15.10 0.54
CA ASP A 524 16.65 14.86 -0.89
C ASP A 524 16.28 13.42 -1.28
N LEU A 525 15.82 12.60 -0.34
CA LEU A 525 15.46 11.21 -0.60
C LEU A 525 13.97 10.94 -0.29
N ALA A 526 13.40 9.86 -0.81
CA ALA A 526 12.14 9.29 -0.34
C ALA A 526 12.30 8.67 1.07
N GLY A 527 11.22 8.62 1.85
CA GLY A 527 11.22 8.04 3.20
C GLY A 527 10.13 8.63 4.12
N PRO A 528 10.27 8.46 5.45
CA PRO A 528 9.30 8.96 6.44
C PRO A 528 8.97 10.45 6.30
N LEU A 529 7.81 10.84 6.83
CA LEU A 529 7.41 12.26 6.93
C LEU A 529 8.40 13.05 7.80
N GLY A 530 8.62 14.32 7.44
CA GLY A 530 9.43 15.25 8.22
C GLY A 530 8.73 15.81 9.46
N LEU A 531 9.50 16.48 10.32
CA LEU A 531 9.03 17.04 11.58
C LEU A 531 7.77 17.92 11.42
N THR A 532 7.82 18.89 10.51
CA THR A 532 6.74 19.87 10.35
C THR A 532 5.43 19.18 9.97
N LEU A 533 5.49 18.15 9.11
CA LEU A 533 4.29 17.40 8.73
C LEU A 533 3.78 16.55 9.89
N VAL A 534 4.68 15.84 10.58
CA VAL A 534 4.32 15.04 11.75
C VAL A 534 3.63 15.90 12.80
N GLU A 535 4.22 17.03 13.19
CA GLU A 535 3.60 17.96 14.14
C GLU A 535 2.24 18.46 13.68
N ARG A 536 2.09 18.78 12.39
CA ARG A 536 0.80 19.21 11.82
C ARG A 536 -0.28 18.14 11.92
N LEU A 537 0.06 16.87 11.71
CA LEU A 537 -0.92 15.79 11.71
C LEU A 537 -1.24 15.30 13.13
N THR A 538 -0.27 15.33 14.05
CA THR A 538 -0.38 14.57 15.31
C THR A 538 -0.38 15.44 16.56
N ASN A 539 -0.04 16.73 16.51
CA ASN A 539 -0.05 17.57 17.71
C ASN A 539 -1.44 18.17 17.95
N PRO A 540 -2.13 17.87 19.08
CA PRO A 540 -3.46 18.40 19.34
C PRO A 540 -3.46 19.91 19.69
N ASP A 541 -2.33 20.45 20.12
CA ASP A 541 -2.21 21.86 20.58
C ASP A 541 -1.72 22.79 19.46
N SER A 542 -0.85 22.31 18.58
CA SER A 542 -0.21 23.11 17.53
C SER A 542 -0.46 22.62 16.10
N GLY A 543 -1.03 21.42 15.94
CA GLY A 543 -1.33 20.82 14.66
C GLY A 543 -2.66 21.27 14.06
N ILE A 544 -3.02 20.66 12.94
CA ILE A 544 -4.29 20.87 12.25
C ILE A 544 -5.30 19.89 12.87
N VAL A 545 -6.18 20.43 13.71
CA VAL A 545 -7.32 19.70 14.26
C VAL A 545 -8.56 20.15 13.50
N LEU A 546 -9.24 19.21 12.86
CA LEU A 546 -10.46 19.49 12.11
C LEU A 546 -11.63 19.70 13.08
N ASP A 547 -12.37 20.78 12.87
CA ASP A 547 -13.74 20.93 13.37
C ASP A 547 -14.67 20.17 12.43
N THR A 548 -14.67 20.47 11.14
CA THR A 548 -15.51 19.82 10.14
C THR A 548 -14.74 18.85 9.24
N TRP A 549 -15.29 17.65 9.00
CA TRP A 549 -14.61 16.58 8.26
C TRP A 549 -15.57 15.61 7.55
N LEU A 550 -15.05 14.83 6.59
CA LEU A 550 -15.78 13.75 5.92
C LEU A 550 -15.29 12.39 6.43
N ASP A 551 -16.21 11.52 6.84
CA ASP A 551 -15.89 10.12 7.11
C ASP A 551 -15.69 9.31 5.81
N ALA A 552 -15.33 8.03 5.96
CA ALA A 552 -15.13 7.12 4.84
C ALA A 552 -16.40 6.90 4.00
N ASP A 553 -17.58 7.07 4.61
CA ASP A 553 -18.89 7.04 3.96
C ASP A 553 -19.22 8.33 3.18
N GLY A 554 -18.39 9.37 3.33
CA GLY A 554 -18.61 10.68 2.73
C GLY A 554 -19.71 11.48 3.42
N VAL A 555 -20.03 11.15 4.67
CA VAL A 555 -20.91 11.93 5.55
C VAL A 555 -20.09 13.07 6.16
N LEU A 556 -20.67 14.27 6.13
CA LEU A 556 -20.07 15.47 6.71
C LEU A 556 -20.39 15.55 8.19
N HIS A 557 -19.33 15.61 9.00
CA HIS A 557 -19.38 15.80 10.44
C HIS A 557 -18.99 17.24 10.78
N PRO A 558 -19.72 17.92 11.69
CA PRO A 558 -19.56 19.34 11.99
C PRO A 558 -18.34 19.66 12.85
#